data_AF-A0A3S5JBU7-F1
#
_entry.id   AF-A0A3S5JBU7-F1
#
_cell.length_a   1.000
_cell.length_b   1.000
_cell.length_c   1.000
_cell.angle_alpha   90.00
_cell.angle_beta   90.00
_cell.angle_gamma   90.00
#
_symmetry.space_group_name_H-M   'P 1'
#
loop_
_entity.id
_entity.type
_entity.pdbx_description
1 polymer ?
#
loop_
_entity_poly.entity_id
_entity_poly.type
_entity_poly.pdbx_seq_one_letter_code
_entity_poly.pdbx_strand_id
1 'polypeptide(L)'
;MSDYYYELKNLFDLEELKKIALPYITEEWKQTDDFMGLISFTDKTLIKVADHDYLLQFQQRFPRLGNTLRILKNSNKSWPVHLDVNRLVSINIPIMNTGEGKITRFYEGGTQVNEWYGNFGIIKDSFQSNEYQTYVQDATPVLDYVLDKNPAIINTTKPHSVYNQHANPTDPNPRFIMAWGYTGTYEEAVEVLGNGTR
;
A
#
# COMPACT_ATOMS: atom_id res chain seq x y z
N MET A 1 -13.40 2.22 -16.67
CA MET A 1 -12.89 1.97 -15.30
C MET A 1 -11.37 1.93 -15.42
N SER A 2 -10.62 2.47 -14.46
CA SER A 2 -9.15 2.36 -14.50
C SER A 2 -8.75 0.93 -14.20
N ASP A 3 -7.77 0.40 -14.93
CA ASP A 3 -7.21 -0.95 -14.70
C ASP A 3 -6.21 -0.99 -13.54
N TYR A 4 -5.91 0.17 -12.95
CA TYR A 4 -4.87 0.33 -11.92
C TYR A 4 -5.43 0.51 -10.53
N TYR A 5 -6.50 1.29 -10.39
CA TYR A 5 -7.13 1.55 -9.10
C TYR A 5 -8.60 1.95 -9.20
N TYR A 6 -9.33 1.73 -8.10
CA TYR A 6 -10.73 2.16 -7.92
C TYR A 6 -10.95 2.73 -6.52
N GLU A 7 -11.48 3.94 -6.42
CA GLU A 7 -11.75 4.57 -5.12
C GLU A 7 -13.04 4.06 -4.48
N LEU A 8 -12.95 3.66 -3.21
CA LEU A 8 -14.05 3.17 -2.40
C LEU A 8 -14.65 4.33 -1.60
N LYS A 9 -15.51 5.11 -2.25
CA LYS A 9 -16.17 6.27 -1.64
C LYS A 9 -17.19 5.84 -0.59
N ASN A 10 -17.11 6.40 0.62
CA ASN A 10 -18.06 6.18 1.72
C ASN A 10 -18.23 4.70 2.16
N LEU A 11 -17.33 3.80 1.76
CA LEU A 11 -17.43 2.40 2.16
C LEU A 11 -16.95 2.18 3.60
N PHE A 12 -15.91 2.92 3.98
CA PHE A 12 -15.25 2.78 5.26
C PHE A 12 -15.36 4.08 6.07
N ASP A 13 -15.57 3.94 7.37
CA ASP A 13 -15.26 4.97 8.36
C ASP A 13 -13.73 5.09 8.51
N LEU A 14 -13.17 6.14 7.91
CA LEU A 14 -11.74 6.41 7.96
C LEU A 14 -11.25 6.81 9.36
N GLU A 15 -12.09 7.44 10.17
CA GLU A 15 -11.68 7.83 11.52
C GLU A 15 -11.54 6.60 12.41
N GLU A 16 -12.44 5.63 12.28
CA GLU A 16 -12.32 4.35 12.98
C GLU A 16 -11.08 3.56 12.53
N LEU A 17 -10.83 3.49 11.23
CA LEU A 17 -9.63 2.84 10.69
C LEU A 17 -8.34 3.52 11.16
N LYS A 18 -8.31 4.85 11.29
CA LYS A 18 -7.16 5.56 11.87
C LYS A 18 -6.98 5.22 13.35
N LYS A 19 -8.06 5.16 14.15
CA LYS A 19 -7.96 4.74 15.57
C LYS A 19 -7.38 3.34 15.72
N ILE A 20 -7.74 2.43 14.82
CA ILE A 20 -7.17 1.08 14.78
C ILE A 20 -5.68 1.11 14.41
N ALA A 21 -5.28 1.89 13.41
CA ALA A 21 -3.92 1.89 12.89
C ALA A 21 -2.90 2.63 13.76
N LEU A 22 -3.25 3.82 14.27
CA LEU A 22 -2.32 4.73 14.93
C LEU A 22 -1.56 4.13 16.12
N PRO A 23 -2.16 3.29 16.99
CA PRO A 23 -1.43 2.64 18.10
C PRO A 23 -0.27 1.75 17.67
N TYR A 24 -0.27 1.25 16.44
CA TYR A 24 0.79 0.41 15.89
C TYR A 24 1.94 1.22 15.25
N ILE A 25 1.77 2.53 15.07
CA ILE A 25 2.78 3.41 14.46
C ILE A 25 3.61 4.06 15.58
N THR A 26 4.71 3.41 15.94
CA THR A 26 5.61 3.89 17.00
C THR A 26 6.54 5.01 16.53
N GLU A 27 7.04 5.81 17.47
CA GLU A 27 8.08 6.82 17.17
C GLU A 27 9.36 6.18 16.60
N GLU A 28 9.73 5.00 17.10
CA GLU A 28 10.85 4.22 16.57
C GLU A 28 10.63 3.88 15.09
N TRP A 29 9.43 3.41 14.72
CA TRP A 29 9.14 3.08 13.33
C TRP A 29 9.15 4.33 12.46
N LYS A 30 8.63 5.47 12.93
CA LYS A 30 8.70 6.75 12.19
C LYS A 30 10.14 7.13 11.82
N GLN A 31 11.10 6.84 12.70
CA GLN A 31 12.52 7.19 12.52
C GLN A 31 13.35 6.13 11.78
N THR A 32 12.91 4.88 11.75
CA THR A 32 13.59 3.79 11.04
C THR A 32 13.57 4.04 9.53
N ASP A 33 14.61 3.69 8.77
CA ASP A 33 14.54 3.77 7.31
C ASP A 33 13.47 2.82 6.73
N ASP A 34 13.08 3.03 5.46
CA ASP A 34 11.95 2.31 4.88
C ASP A 34 12.19 0.80 4.73
N PHE A 35 13.42 0.38 4.42
CA PHE A 35 13.74 -1.03 4.22
C PHE A 35 13.79 -1.79 5.54
N MET A 36 14.48 -1.24 6.54
CA MET A 36 14.48 -1.81 7.89
C MET A 36 13.09 -1.72 8.54
N GLY A 37 12.33 -0.69 8.21
CA GLY A 37 10.94 -0.53 8.61
C GLY A 37 10.02 -1.63 8.07
N LEU A 38 10.25 -2.05 6.83
CA LEU A 38 9.54 -3.17 6.21
C LEU A 38 9.79 -4.46 7.02
N ILE A 39 11.07 -4.80 7.22
CA ILE A 39 11.50 -6.06 7.86
C ILE A 39 11.12 -6.10 9.36
N SER A 40 11.27 -4.98 10.06
CA SER A 40 11.14 -4.93 11.52
C SER A 40 9.71 -4.69 11.99
N PHE A 41 8.88 -4.01 11.19
CA PHE A 41 7.54 -3.61 11.60
C PHE A 41 6.45 -4.10 10.65
N THR A 42 6.55 -3.83 9.36
CA THR A 42 5.46 -4.17 8.41
C THR A 42 5.11 -5.65 8.43
N ASP A 43 6.13 -6.53 8.41
CA ASP A 43 5.91 -7.97 8.33
C ASP A 43 5.70 -8.64 9.69
N LYS A 44 5.99 -7.93 10.79
CA LYS A 44 5.87 -8.45 12.17
C LYS A 44 4.64 -7.93 12.90
N THR A 45 4.19 -6.73 12.56
CA THR A 45 3.11 -6.01 13.23
C THR A 45 1.85 -6.08 12.37
N LEU A 46 1.20 -7.25 12.44
CA LEU A 46 -0.06 -7.51 11.74
C LEU A 46 -1.24 -7.10 12.63
N ILE A 47 -2.15 -6.29 12.07
CA ILE A 47 -3.44 -5.99 12.70
C ILE A 47 -4.36 -7.17 12.40
N LYS A 48 -4.81 -7.90 13.41
CA LYS A 48 -5.72 -9.04 13.21
C LYS A 48 -7.16 -8.53 13.15
N VAL A 49 -7.91 -8.97 12.15
CA VAL A 49 -9.32 -8.59 11.99
C VAL A 49 -10.16 -9.00 13.21
N ALA A 50 -9.88 -10.17 13.79
CA ALA A 50 -10.61 -10.68 14.95
C ALA A 50 -10.45 -9.85 16.23
N ASP A 51 -9.45 -8.97 16.30
CA ASP A 51 -9.19 -8.12 17.48
C ASP A 51 -9.98 -6.80 17.42
N HIS A 52 -10.72 -6.53 16.33
CA HIS A 52 -11.45 -5.29 16.11
C HIS A 52 -12.84 -5.54 15.52
N ASP A 53 -13.90 -5.26 16.30
CA ASP A 53 -15.31 -5.47 15.89
C ASP A 53 -15.65 -4.80 14.56
N TYR A 54 -15.16 -3.58 14.34
CA TYR A 54 -15.38 -2.85 13.09
C TYR A 54 -14.82 -3.60 11.86
N LEU A 55 -13.60 -4.13 11.97
CA LEU A 55 -12.99 -4.92 10.89
C LEU A 55 -13.71 -6.25 10.71
N LEU A 56 -14.10 -6.90 11.81
CA LEU A 56 -14.78 -8.19 11.78
C LEU A 56 -16.14 -8.09 11.09
N GLN A 57 -16.95 -7.08 11.43
CA GLN A 57 -18.23 -6.82 10.76
C GLN A 57 -18.04 -6.57 9.27
N PHE A 58 -17.00 -5.83 8.91
CA PHE A 58 -16.70 -5.54 7.52
C PHE A 58 -16.26 -6.80 6.75
N GLN A 59 -15.42 -7.64 7.35
CA GLN A 59 -15.02 -8.94 6.79
C GLN A 59 -16.21 -9.90 6.65
N GLN A 60 -17.14 -9.92 7.60
CA GLN A 60 -18.36 -10.73 7.49
C GLN A 60 -19.21 -10.32 6.29
N ARG A 61 -19.29 -9.02 6.00
CA ARG A 61 -19.96 -8.50 4.79
C ARG A 61 -19.19 -8.83 3.51
N PHE A 62 -17.85 -8.84 3.57
CA PHE A 62 -16.96 -9.07 2.45
C PHE A 62 -15.93 -10.18 2.77
N PRO A 63 -16.34 -11.47 2.74
CA PRO A 63 -15.55 -12.58 3.28
C PRO A 63 -14.26 -12.91 2.54
N ARG A 64 -14.04 -12.29 1.37
CA ARG A 64 -12.80 -12.39 0.60
C ARG A 64 -11.68 -11.48 1.12
N LEU A 65 -11.96 -10.63 2.10
CA LEU A 65 -10.95 -9.83 2.79
C LEU A 65 -10.09 -10.72 3.70
N GLY A 66 -8.77 -10.48 3.70
CA GLY A 66 -7.82 -11.25 4.50
C GLY A 66 -8.05 -11.10 6.01
N ASN A 67 -7.53 -12.04 6.80
CA ASN A 67 -7.69 -12.03 8.26
C ASN A 67 -6.76 -11.02 8.99
N THR A 68 -5.87 -10.37 8.24
CA THR A 68 -4.92 -9.39 8.75
C THR A 68 -4.78 -8.20 7.81
N LEU A 69 -4.43 -7.05 8.40
CA LEU A 69 -3.99 -5.86 7.69
C LEU A 69 -2.52 -5.58 8.04
N ARG A 70 -1.80 -5.00 7.08
CA ARG A 70 -0.43 -4.50 7.27
C ARG A 70 -0.44 -2.99 7.27
N ILE A 71 0.44 -2.38 8.06
CA ILE A 71 0.75 -0.95 7.92
C ILE A 71 2.01 -0.84 7.05
N LEU A 72 1.95 -0.02 6.00
CA LEU A 72 3.07 0.27 5.11
C LEU A 72 3.56 1.69 5.34
N LYS A 73 4.88 1.86 5.34
CA LYS A 73 5.56 3.13 5.58
C LYS A 73 6.43 3.55 4.40
N ASN A 74 6.39 4.82 4.01
CA ASN A 74 7.38 5.40 3.10
C ASN A 74 7.79 6.81 3.55
N SER A 75 9.06 7.02 3.90
CA SER A 75 9.59 8.27 4.46
C SER A 75 10.00 9.30 3.42
N ASN A 76 10.79 8.90 2.43
CA ASN A 76 11.37 9.83 1.46
C ASN A 76 11.74 9.05 0.20
N LYS A 77 11.56 9.66 -0.97
CA LYS A 77 11.81 9.05 -2.29
C LYS A 77 10.90 7.85 -2.56
N SER A 78 11.32 7.02 -3.52
CA SER A 78 10.54 5.94 -4.09
C SER A 78 10.80 4.63 -3.37
N TRP A 79 9.76 3.81 -3.20
CA TRP A 79 9.93 2.37 -3.27
C TRP A 79 10.27 1.97 -4.72
N PRO A 80 11.05 0.92 -4.96
CA PRO A 80 11.30 0.42 -6.32
C PRO A 80 10.00 0.12 -7.07
N VAL A 81 10.06 0.12 -8.40
CA VAL A 81 8.96 -0.39 -9.22
C VAL A 81 8.88 -1.90 -9.00
N HIS A 82 7.70 -2.37 -8.60
CA HIS A 82 7.48 -3.77 -8.27
C HIS A 82 6.08 -4.23 -8.66
N LEU A 83 5.93 -5.55 -8.62
CA LEU A 83 4.69 -6.29 -8.70
C LEU A 83 4.56 -7.15 -7.45
N ASP A 84 3.34 -7.34 -6.97
CA ASP A 84 3.10 -8.36 -5.94
C ASP A 84 2.90 -9.72 -6.61
N VAL A 85 3.56 -10.76 -6.09
CA VAL A 85 3.58 -12.11 -6.70
C VAL A 85 2.31 -12.89 -6.36
N ASN A 86 1.89 -12.84 -5.10
CA ASN A 86 0.80 -13.67 -4.55
C ASN A 86 -0.45 -12.87 -4.16
N ARG A 87 -0.37 -11.54 -4.20
CA ARG A 87 -1.49 -10.64 -3.91
C ARG A 87 -1.88 -9.97 -5.21
N LEU A 88 -3.06 -10.28 -5.71
CA LEU A 88 -3.59 -9.65 -6.93
C LEU A 88 -4.24 -8.29 -6.65
N VAL A 89 -4.73 -8.11 -5.42
CA VAL A 89 -5.49 -6.94 -5.01
C VAL A 89 -5.12 -6.53 -3.60
N SER A 90 -4.89 -5.23 -3.41
CA SER A 90 -4.75 -4.60 -2.09
C SER A 90 -5.71 -3.44 -1.95
N ILE A 91 -6.45 -3.38 -0.85
CA ILE A 91 -7.19 -2.18 -0.46
C ILE A 91 -6.25 -1.32 0.36
N ASN A 92 -5.85 -0.18 -0.19
CA ASN A 92 -4.99 0.78 0.48
C ASN A 92 -5.85 1.85 1.14
N ILE A 93 -5.65 2.07 2.43
CA ILE A 93 -6.42 2.97 3.28
C ILE A 93 -5.48 4.09 3.75
N PRO A 94 -5.84 5.37 3.56
CA PRO A 94 -5.01 6.49 4.02
C PRO A 94 -5.04 6.62 5.55
N ILE A 95 -3.87 6.66 6.19
CA ILE A 95 -3.74 6.79 7.65
C ILE A 95 -3.09 8.11 8.05
N MET A 96 -1.88 8.36 7.57
CA MET A 96 -1.10 9.54 7.95
C MET A 96 -0.23 10.02 6.80
N ASN A 97 -0.24 11.34 6.56
CA ASN A 97 0.58 12.01 5.54
C ASN A 97 0.46 11.38 4.14
N THR A 98 -0.76 11.34 3.61
CA THR A 98 -1.08 10.69 2.32
C THR A 98 -1.63 11.65 1.26
N GLY A 99 -1.60 12.96 1.54
CA GLY A 99 -2.10 14.00 0.65
C GLY A 99 -1.16 14.33 -0.51
N GLU A 100 -1.14 15.60 -0.93
CA GLU A 100 -0.38 16.05 -2.09
C GLU A 100 1.12 15.68 -2.01
N GLY A 101 1.68 15.23 -3.14
CA GLY A 101 3.07 14.74 -3.23
C GLY A 101 3.28 13.29 -2.76
N LYS A 102 2.24 12.61 -2.28
CA LYS A 102 2.29 11.22 -1.78
C LYS A 102 1.64 10.28 -2.79
N ILE A 103 2.37 9.99 -3.85
CA ILE A 103 1.83 9.30 -5.02
C ILE A 103 2.12 7.80 -5.00
N THR A 104 1.17 7.02 -5.48
CA THR A 104 1.42 5.69 -6.04
C THR A 104 1.44 5.85 -7.55
N ARG A 105 2.59 5.58 -8.17
CA ARG A 105 2.78 5.69 -9.62
C ARG A 105 2.66 4.31 -10.24
N PHE A 106 1.89 4.21 -11.31
CA PHE A 106 1.75 3.00 -12.11
C PHE A 106 2.53 3.10 -13.41
N TYR A 107 2.92 1.94 -13.92
CA TYR A 107 3.74 1.81 -15.11
C TYR A 107 3.18 0.73 -16.05
N GLU A 108 3.61 0.78 -17.30
CA GLU A 108 3.38 -0.25 -18.30
C GLU A 108 4.72 -0.78 -18.86
N GLY A 109 4.70 -2.04 -19.31
CA GLY A 109 5.88 -2.72 -19.83
C GLY A 109 6.93 -3.00 -18.76
N GLY A 110 8.19 -3.00 -19.19
CA GLY A 110 9.34 -3.34 -18.36
C GLY A 110 9.62 -4.84 -18.25
N THR A 111 10.74 -5.17 -17.63
CA THR A 111 11.21 -6.54 -17.44
C THR A 111 11.27 -6.87 -15.95
N GLN A 112 10.65 -7.98 -15.55
CA GLN A 112 10.78 -8.50 -14.19
C GLN A 112 12.22 -8.99 -13.97
N VAL A 113 12.82 -8.60 -12.85
CA VAL A 113 14.20 -8.94 -12.50
C VAL A 113 14.28 -9.58 -11.13
N ASN A 114 15.24 -10.49 -10.95
CA ASN A 114 15.48 -11.14 -9.65
C ASN A 114 16.19 -10.21 -8.67
N GLU A 115 16.94 -9.23 -9.17
CA GLU A 115 17.67 -8.25 -8.38
C GLU A 115 17.50 -6.86 -8.98
N TRP A 116 17.30 -5.87 -8.11
CA TRP A 116 17.26 -4.47 -8.48
C TRP A 116 18.26 -3.67 -7.65
N TYR A 117 19.15 -2.93 -8.31
CA TYR A 117 20.08 -2.02 -7.65
C TYR A 117 19.54 -0.58 -7.72
N GLY A 118 19.31 0.06 -6.57
CA GLY A 118 18.76 1.40 -6.53
C GLY A 118 18.49 1.92 -5.12
N ASN A 119 17.62 2.92 -5.01
CA ASN A 119 17.27 3.51 -3.71
C ASN A 119 15.94 2.96 -3.17
N PHE A 120 15.96 2.24 -2.05
CA PHE A 120 14.76 1.97 -1.25
C PHE A 120 14.72 3.00 -0.12
N GLY A 121 13.89 4.03 -0.29
CA GLY A 121 13.92 5.18 0.60
C GLY A 121 15.27 5.91 0.52
N ILE A 122 16.01 5.94 1.62
CA ILE A 122 17.35 6.54 1.69
C ILE A 122 18.50 5.55 1.46
N ILE A 123 18.23 4.24 1.50
CA ILE A 123 19.24 3.20 1.35
C ILE A 123 19.47 2.92 -0.13
N LYS A 124 20.74 2.96 -0.56
CA LYS A 124 21.15 2.55 -1.89
C LYS A 124 21.85 1.21 -1.84
N ASP A 125 21.20 0.16 -2.35
CA ASP A 125 21.73 -1.20 -2.35
C ASP A 125 21.10 -2.06 -3.46
N SER A 126 21.52 -3.32 -3.53
CA SER A 126 20.88 -4.41 -4.25
C SER A 126 19.76 -5.03 -3.43
N PHE A 127 18.56 -5.09 -4.01
CA PHE A 127 17.38 -5.69 -3.41
C PHE A 127 16.96 -6.90 -4.22
N GLN A 128 16.73 -8.03 -3.55
CA GLN A 128 16.34 -9.29 -4.16
C GLN A 128 14.82 -9.43 -4.17
N SER A 129 14.28 -9.83 -5.32
CA SER A 129 12.90 -10.29 -5.44
C SER A 129 12.67 -11.50 -4.52
N ASN A 130 11.46 -11.65 -4.02
CA ASN A 130 11.11 -12.71 -3.07
C ASN A 130 9.70 -13.26 -3.34
N GLU A 131 9.21 -14.13 -2.46
CA GLU A 131 7.88 -14.76 -2.61
C GLU A 131 6.70 -13.78 -2.54
N TYR A 132 6.92 -12.54 -2.09
CA TYR A 132 5.89 -11.51 -1.99
C TYR A 132 5.96 -10.51 -3.15
N GLN A 133 7.17 -10.16 -3.60
CA GLN A 133 7.36 -9.08 -4.58
C GLN A 133 8.44 -9.41 -5.61
N THR A 134 8.23 -8.96 -6.85
CA THR A 134 9.24 -8.95 -7.92
C THR A 134 9.47 -7.53 -8.42
N TYR A 135 10.73 -7.16 -8.64
CA TYR A 135 11.10 -5.85 -9.15
C TYR A 135 10.98 -5.77 -10.68
N VAL A 136 10.71 -4.57 -11.18
CA VAL A 136 10.56 -4.30 -12.61
C VAL A 136 11.52 -3.19 -13.03
N GLN A 137 12.27 -3.41 -14.11
CA GLN A 137 13.14 -2.41 -14.74
C GLN A 137 12.56 -1.95 -16.08
N ASP A 138 12.97 -0.76 -16.54
CA ASP A 138 12.62 -0.19 -17.85
C ASP A 138 11.11 -0.04 -18.13
N ALA A 139 10.30 0.04 -17.07
CA ALA A 139 8.87 0.30 -17.18
C ALA A 139 8.60 1.80 -17.42
N THR A 140 7.57 2.11 -18.22
CA THR A 140 7.20 3.50 -18.56
C THR A 140 6.06 3.96 -17.65
N PRO A 141 6.18 5.12 -16.99
CA PRO A 141 5.12 5.63 -16.11
C PRO A 141 3.90 6.06 -16.91
N VAL A 142 2.70 5.73 -16.42
CA VAL A 142 1.44 5.99 -17.12
C VAL A 142 0.40 6.74 -16.30
N LEU A 143 0.45 6.63 -14.97
CA LEU A 143 -0.59 7.16 -14.09
C LEU A 143 -0.04 7.42 -12.69
N ASP A 144 -0.35 8.60 -12.15
CA ASP A 144 -0.11 8.93 -10.75
C ASP A 144 -1.44 8.95 -9.99
N TYR A 145 -1.46 8.30 -8.83
CA TYR A 145 -2.60 8.28 -7.93
C TYR A 145 -2.22 8.79 -6.54
N VAL A 146 -3.03 9.71 -6.00
CA VAL A 146 -2.88 10.22 -4.63
C VAL A 146 -3.98 9.60 -3.76
N LEU A 147 -3.58 8.81 -2.77
CA LEU A 147 -4.49 8.19 -1.80
C LEU A 147 -4.76 9.17 -0.65
N ASP A 148 -5.63 10.16 -0.84
CA ASP A 148 -5.88 11.18 0.19
C ASP A 148 -7.13 10.87 1.03
N LYS A 149 -8.32 10.91 0.41
CA LYS A 149 -9.59 10.99 1.13
C LYS A 149 -10.41 9.71 1.18
N ASN A 150 -10.12 8.75 0.31
CA ASN A 150 -10.87 7.51 0.21
C ASN A 150 -9.89 6.34 0.17
N PRO A 151 -10.22 5.20 0.79
CA PRO A 151 -9.55 3.95 0.47
C PRO A 151 -9.67 3.63 -1.01
N ALA A 152 -8.70 2.91 -1.55
CA ALA A 152 -8.71 2.49 -2.95
C ALA A 152 -8.34 1.02 -3.09
N ILE A 153 -9.03 0.34 -3.98
CA ILE A 153 -8.60 -0.95 -4.51
C ILE A 153 -7.44 -0.67 -5.45
N ILE A 154 -6.31 -1.30 -5.22
CA ILE A 154 -5.11 -1.24 -6.05
C ILE A 154 -4.94 -2.58 -6.76
N ASN A 155 -4.78 -2.51 -8.08
CA ASN A 155 -4.38 -3.65 -8.88
C ASN A 155 -2.87 -3.87 -8.73
N THR A 156 -2.47 -4.79 -7.85
CA THR A 156 -1.06 -5.03 -7.53
C THR A 156 -0.36 -5.91 -8.56
N THR A 157 -1.10 -6.43 -9.57
CA THR A 157 -0.53 -7.10 -10.74
C THR A 157 -0.03 -6.13 -11.80
N LYS A 158 -0.23 -4.81 -11.60
CA LYS A 158 0.33 -3.77 -12.47
C LYS A 158 1.60 -3.23 -11.83
N PRO A 159 2.68 -2.99 -12.60
CA PRO A 159 3.91 -2.46 -12.03
C PRO A 159 3.65 -1.09 -11.38
N HIS A 160 4.07 -0.93 -10.14
CA HIS A 160 3.85 0.29 -9.39
C HIS A 160 5.00 0.60 -8.45
N SER A 161 5.09 1.87 -8.07
CA SER A 161 6.01 2.38 -7.05
C SER A 161 5.29 3.38 -6.17
N VAL A 162 5.88 3.65 -5.01
CA VAL A 162 5.32 4.58 -4.03
C VAL A 162 6.34 5.70 -3.82
N TYR A 163 5.91 6.94 -4.00
CA TYR A 163 6.73 8.11 -3.72
C TYR A 163 6.16 8.92 -2.57
N ASN A 164 7.06 9.33 -1.69
CA ASN A 164 6.81 10.39 -0.74
C ASN A 164 7.67 11.59 -1.14
N GLN A 165 7.08 12.49 -1.93
CA GLN A 165 7.71 13.76 -2.30
C GLN A 165 7.37 14.81 -1.25
N HIS A 166 8.40 15.49 -0.77
CA HIS A 166 8.26 16.65 0.11
C HIS A 166 8.78 17.88 -0.62
N ALA A 167 8.12 19.03 -0.40
CA ALA A 167 8.65 20.31 -0.86
C ALA A 167 10.04 20.60 -0.24
N ASN A 168 10.27 20.08 0.97
CA ASN A 168 11.56 20.09 1.64
C ASN A 168 12.11 18.66 1.77
N PRO A 169 13.25 18.31 1.15
CA PRO A 169 13.88 17.00 1.27
C PRO A 169 14.28 16.58 2.69
N THR A 170 14.31 17.54 3.63
CA THR A 170 14.59 17.29 5.05
C THR A 170 13.33 17.15 5.91
N ASP A 171 12.13 17.30 5.34
CA ASP A 171 10.88 16.98 6.03
C ASP A 171 10.81 15.46 6.20
N PRO A 172 10.91 14.94 7.44
CA PRO A 172 11.01 13.51 7.68
C PRO A 172 9.64 12.84 7.65
N ASN A 173 8.53 13.56 7.40
CA ASN A 173 7.19 13.04 7.63
C ASN A 173 6.93 11.79 6.79
N PRO A 174 6.81 10.61 7.41
CA PRO A 174 6.54 9.39 6.68
C PRO A 174 5.07 9.31 6.27
N ARG A 175 4.83 8.81 5.06
CA ARG A 175 3.53 8.34 4.61
C ARG A 175 3.25 7.00 5.26
N PHE A 176 2.08 6.86 5.88
CA PHE A 176 1.58 5.58 6.36
C PHE A 176 0.21 5.27 5.75
N ILE A 177 0.06 4.02 5.30
CA ILE A 177 -1.20 3.46 4.83
C ILE A 177 -1.46 2.12 5.50
N MET A 178 -2.72 1.74 5.65
CA MET A 178 -3.08 0.34 5.88
C MET A 178 -3.31 -0.35 4.54
N ALA A 179 -2.86 -1.59 4.41
CA ALA A 179 -3.07 -2.45 3.26
C ALA A 179 -3.83 -3.70 3.70
N TRP A 180 -5.00 -3.92 3.09
CA TRP A 180 -5.85 -5.08 3.33
C TRP A 180 -5.93 -5.94 2.07
N GLY A 181 -5.41 -7.16 2.13
CA GLY A 181 -5.48 -8.08 1.00
C GLY A 181 -6.90 -8.55 0.71
N TYR A 182 -7.23 -8.70 -0.58
CA TYR A 182 -8.48 -9.29 -1.04
C TYR A 182 -8.19 -10.52 -1.92
N THR A 183 -8.82 -11.64 -1.60
CA THR A 183 -8.71 -12.89 -2.37
C THR A 183 -9.67 -12.85 -3.55
N GLY A 184 -9.13 -12.63 -4.74
CA GLY A 184 -9.86 -12.57 -6.00
C GLY A 184 -9.13 -11.70 -7.02
N THR A 185 -9.77 -11.44 -8.14
CA THR A 185 -9.29 -10.52 -9.18
C THR A 185 -9.60 -9.07 -8.82
N TYR A 186 -8.92 -8.14 -9.50
CA TYR A 186 -9.18 -6.70 -9.35
C TYR A 186 -10.62 -6.36 -9.75
N GLU A 187 -11.10 -6.93 -10.85
CA GLU A 187 -12.45 -6.71 -11.37
C GLU A 187 -13.52 -7.18 -10.39
N GLU A 188 -13.35 -8.38 -9.80
CA GLU A 188 -14.25 -8.90 -8.76
C GLU A 188 -14.25 -8.01 -7.51
N ALA A 189 -13.07 -7.54 -7.08
CA ALA A 189 -12.98 -6.65 -5.93
C ALA A 189 -13.73 -5.33 -6.19
N VAL A 190 -13.58 -4.75 -7.38
CA VAL A 190 -14.29 -3.53 -7.76
C VAL A 190 -15.79 -3.75 -7.85
N GLU A 191 -16.24 -4.87 -8.42
CA GLU A 191 -17.66 -5.20 -8.49
C GLU A 191 -18.27 -5.36 -7.08
N VAL A 192 -17.64 -6.15 -6.22
CA VAL A 192 -18.18 -6.49 -4.90
C VAL A 192 -18.13 -5.30 -3.95
N LEU A 193 -16.98 -4.64 -3.83
CA LEU A 193 -16.77 -3.56 -2.87
C LEU A 193 -17.33 -2.23 -3.42
N GLY A 194 -17.23 -1.98 -4.73
CA GLY A 194 -17.76 -0.80 -5.38
C GLY A 194 -19.28 -0.76 -5.48
N ASN A 195 -19.96 -1.91 -5.50
CA ASN A 195 -21.42 -1.95 -5.33
C ASN A 195 -21.84 -1.80 -3.87
N GLY A 196 -20.95 -2.04 -2.91
CA GLY A 196 -21.18 -1.83 -1.48
C GLY A 196 -21.30 -0.35 -1.07
N THR A 197 -21.00 0.58 -1.99
CA THR A 197 -21.06 2.05 -1.80
C THR A 197 -22.34 2.70 -2.34
N ARG A 198 -23.29 1.92 -2.88
CA ARG A 198 -24.58 2.42 -3.39
C ARG A 198 -25.67 2.33 -2.34
#